data_AF-A0A4U8SE14-F1
#
_entry.id   AF-A0A4U8SE14-F1
#
_cell.length_a   1.000
_cell.length_b   1.000
_cell.length_c   1.000
_cell.angle_alpha   90.00
_cell.angle_beta   90.00
_cell.angle_gamma   90.00
#
_symmetry.space_group_name_H-M   'P 1'
#
loop_
_entity.id
_entity.type
_entity.pdbx_description
1 polymer ?
#
loop_
_entity_poly.entity_id
_entity_poly.type
_entity_poly.pdbx_seq_one_letter_code
_entity_poly.pdbx_strand_id
1 'polypeptide(L)' 'MDNIFRVCVSGRFFDIPTNEISPTTLDALKAITDTSNTINPRDLLRAFLESYEVKTILESSIIQATQKLQIPEEQPNQN' A
#
# COMPACT_ATOMS: atom_id res chain seq x y z
N MET A 1 -8.33 -2.40 -25.38
CA MET A 1 -7.75 -1.37 -24.48
C MET A 1 -6.45 -1.95 -23.97
N ASP A 2 -5.34 -1.25 -24.15
CA ASP A 2 -4.07 -1.73 -23.62
C ASP A 2 -4.15 -1.69 -22.10
N ASN A 3 -4.07 -2.85 -21.46
CA ASN A 3 -4.05 -3.01 -20.00
C ASN A 3 -2.68 -2.61 -19.45
N ILE A 4 -2.16 -1.46 -19.88
CA ILE A 4 -0.80 -1.01 -19.58
C ILE A 4 -0.84 0.45 -19.17
N PHE A 5 -0.22 0.74 -18.04
CA PHE A 5 0.10 2.09 -17.58
C PHE A 5 1.60 2.30 -17.75
N ARG A 6 1.98 3.16 -18.72
CA ARG A 6 3.38 3.47 -19.01
C ARG A 6 3.82 4.73 -18.26
N VAL A 7 4.96 4.65 -17.57
CA VAL A 7 5.56 5.78 -16.85
C VAL A 7 7.05 5.89 -17.11
N CYS A 8 7.57 7.12 -17.03
CA CYS A 8 8.99 7.42 -17.05
C CYS A 8 9.49 7.69 -15.62
N VAL A 9 10.56 7.02 -15.20
CA VAL A 9 11.25 7.28 -13.94
C VAL A 9 12.74 7.44 -14.23
N SER A 10 13.31 8.60 -13.92
CA SER A 10 14.72 8.91 -14.19
C SER A 10 15.15 8.66 -15.64
N GLY A 11 14.30 9.01 -16.61
CA GLY A 11 14.58 8.83 -18.04
C GLY A 11 14.43 7.41 -18.57
N ARG A 12 13.91 6.48 -17.75
CA ARG A 12 13.62 5.10 -18.16
C ARG A 12 12.12 4.86 -18.15
N PHE A 13 11.62 4.18 -19.18
CA PHE A 13 10.20 3.84 -19.29
C PHE A 13 9.92 2.47 -18.69
N PHE A 14 8.79 2.37 -18.00
CA PHE A 14 8.28 1.16 -17.38
C PHE A 14 6.82 0.96 -17.83
N ASP A 15 6.51 -0.26 -18.27
CA ASP A 15 5.16 -0.69 -18.58
C ASP A 15 4.61 -1.47 -17.40
N ILE A 16 3.55 -0.95 -16.79
CA ILE A 16 2.90 -1.56 -15.63
C ILE A 16 1.58 -2.18 -16.11
N PRO A 17 1.42 -3.51 -16.09
CA PRO A 17 0.16 -4.14 -16.45
C PRO A 17 -0.94 -3.74 -15.45
N THR A 18 -2.00 -3.08 -15.92
CA THR A 18 -3.06 -2.56 -15.04
C THR A 18 -3.92 -3.65 -14.43
N ASN A 19 -3.84 -4.88 -14.95
CA ASN A 19 -4.47 -6.08 -14.40
C ASN A 19 -3.67 -6.72 -13.24
N GLU A 20 -2.40 -6.33 -13.05
CA GLU A 20 -1.54 -6.85 -11.97
C GLU A 20 -1.54 -5.97 -10.73
N ILE A 21 -2.14 -4.79 -10.79
CA ILE A 21 -2.23 -3.84 -9.68
C ILE A 21 -3.69 -3.53 -9.34
N SER A 22 -3.94 -3.17 -8.09
CA SER A 22 -5.27 -2.73 -7.67
C SER A 22 -5.65 -1.39 -8.32
N PRO A 23 -6.95 -1.10 -8.50
CA PRO A 23 -7.40 0.22 -8.97
C PRO A 23 -6.85 1.37 -8.10
N THR A 24 -6.84 1.19 -6.77
CA THR A 24 -6.30 2.18 -5.83
C THR A 24 -4.80 2.43 -6.04
N THR A 25 -4.02 1.38 -6.32
CA THR A 25 -2.59 1.52 -6.64
C THR A 25 -2.40 2.27 -7.95
N LEU A 26 -3.22 1.98 -8.97
CA LEU A 26 -3.18 2.69 -10.24
C LEU A 26 -3.51 4.18 -10.08
N ASP A 27 -4.52 4.50 -9.27
CA ASP A 27 -4.89 5.89 -9.01
C ASP A 27 -3.81 6.65 -8.22
N ALA A 28 -3.18 5.99 -7.23
CA ALA A 28 -2.04 6.56 -6.51
C ALA A 28 -0.84 6.83 -7.44
N LEU A 29 -0.54 5.90 -8.35
CA LEU A 29 0.51 6.10 -9.35
C LEU A 29 0.18 7.26 -10.30
N LYS A 30 -1.06 7.36 -10.78
CA LYS A 30 -1.50 8.49 -11.61
C LYS A 30 -1.39 9.82 -10.87
N ALA A 31 -1.69 9.86 -9.57
CA ALA A 31 -1.62 11.08 -8.76
C ALA A 31 -0.19 11.65 -8.61
N ILE A 32 0.83 10.79 -8.66
CA ILE A 32 2.25 11.18 -8.60
C ILE A 32 2.91 11.29 -9.99
N THR A 33 2.15 11.03 -11.05
CA THR A 33 2.62 11.13 -12.43
C THR A 33 2.28 12.51 -12.99
N ASP A 34 3.26 13.18 -13.59
CA ASP A 34 3.04 14.48 -14.22
C ASP A 34 2.38 14.37 -15.62
N THR A 35 2.14 15.53 -16.24
CA THR A 35 1.53 15.62 -17.58
C THR A 35 2.38 14.99 -18.69
N SER A 36 3.66 14.71 -18.43
CA SER A 36 4.59 14.06 -19.35
C SER A 36 4.74 12.55 -19.06
N ASN A 37 3.82 11.97 -18.28
CA ASN A 37 3.90 10.59 -17.80
C ASN A 37 5.19 10.28 -17.03
N THR A 38 5.77 11.29 -16.38
CA THR A 38 7.01 11.15 -15.60
C THR A 38 6.69 11.17 -14.11
N ILE A 39 7.33 10.27 -13.37
CA ILE A 39 7.28 10.24 -11.92
C ILE A 39 8.66 10.65 -11.39
N ASN A 40 8.66 11.61 -10.46
CA ASN A 40 9.87 11.94 -9.71
C ASN A 40 10.23 10.77 -8.78
N PRO A 41 11.47 10.24 -8.81
CA PRO A 41 11.88 9.14 -7.93
C PRO A 41 11.64 9.40 -6.44
N ARG A 42 11.73 10.66 -5.99
CA ARG A 42 11.46 11.05 -4.60
C ARG A 42 9.98 10.87 -4.25
N ASP A 43 9.09 11.23 -5.16
CA ASP A 43 7.64 11.08 -4.96
C ASP A 43 7.23 9.61 -4.94
N LEU A 44 7.83 8.80 -5.83
CA LEU A 44 7.63 7.35 -5.82
C LEU A 44 8.10 6.71 -4.52
N LEU A 45 9.30 7.07 -4.05
CA LEU A 45 9.83 6.57 -2.79
C LEU A 45 8.96 6.99 -1.60
N ARG A 46 8.54 8.26 -1.55
CA ARG A 46 7.64 8.77 -0.51
C ARG A 46 6.33 7.97 -0.47
N ALA A 47 5.66 7.83 -1.62
CA ALA A 47 4.39 7.10 -1.70
C ALA A 47 4.54 5.63 -1.26
N PHE A 48 5.66 5.00 -1.61
CA PHE A 48 5.98 3.64 -1.15
C PHE A 48 6.15 3.57 0.38
N LEU A 49 6.91 4.49 0.98
CA LEU A 49 7.15 4.50 2.42
C LEU A 49 5.86 4.77 3.22
N GLU A 50 5.04 5.73 2.77
CA GLU A 50 3.74 6.02 3.39
C GLU A 50 2.81 4.80 3.34
N SER A 51 2.74 4.11 2.20
CA SER A 51 1.95 2.89 2.05
C SER A 51 2.45 1.75 2.94
N TYR A 52 3.77 1.63 3.09
CA TYR A 52 4.39 0.62 3.95
C TYR A 52 4.15 0.89 5.44
N GLU A 53 4.20 2.16 5.86
CA GLU A 53 3.89 2.56 7.23
C GLU A 53 2.44 2.21 7.60
N VAL A 54 1.48 2.53 6.71
CA VAL A 54 0.07 2.16 6.89
C VAL A 54 -0.10 0.64 7.01
N LYS A 55 0.57 -0.13 6.14
CA LYS A 55 0.55 -1.60 6.22
C LYS A 55 1.04 -2.10 7.57
N THR A 56 2.18 -1.57 8.03
CA THR A 56 2.81 -1.97 9.31
C THR A 56 1.90 -1.68 10.50
N ILE A 57 1.26 -0.51 10.51
CA ILE A 57 0.29 -0.12 11.55
C ILE A 57 -0.91 -1.07 11.55
N LEU A 58 -1.43 -1.41 10.36
CA LEU A 58 -2.58 -2.30 10.24
C LEU A 58 -2.26 -3.72 10.71
N GLU A 59 -1.11 -4.28 10.31
CA GLU A 59 -0.64 -5.59 10.76
C GLU A 59 -0.48 -5.64 12.29
N SER A 60 0.14 -4.61 12.87
CA SER A 60 0.29 -4.47 14.32
C SER A 60 -1.08 -4.42 15.04
N SER A 61 -2.02 -3.65 14.49
CA SER A 61 -3.37 -3.50 15.04
C SER A 61 -4.16 -4.81 15.00
N ILE A 62 -4.04 -5.57 13.91
CA ILE A 62 -4.63 -6.91 13.78
C ILE A 62 -4.04 -7.85 14.83
N ILE A 63 -2.72 -7.89 14.98
CA ILE A 63 -2.06 -8.73 15.99
C ILE A 63 -2.57 -8.41 17.40
N GLN A 64 -2.63 -7.13 17.76
CA GLN A 64 -3.15 -6.70 19.06
C GLN A 64 -4.62 -7.08 19.26
N ALA A 65 -5.47 -6.93 18.24
CA ALA A 65 -6.87 -7.33 18.30
C ALA A 65 -7.01 -8.85 18.48
N THR A 66 -6.25 -9.63 17.71
CA THR A 66 -6.24 -11.09 17.83
C THR A 66 -5.75 -11.56 19.20
N GLN A 67 -4.73 -10.92 19.77
CA GLN A 67 -4.26 -11.23 21.13
C GLN A 67 -5.34 -10.99 22.18
N LYS A 68 -6.09 -9.88 22.10
CA LYS A 68 -7.20 -9.59 23.04
C LYS A 68 -8.32 -10.63 22.96
N LEU A 69 -8.59 -11.17 21.78
CA LEU A 69 -9.61 -12.21 21.57
C LEU A 69 -9.15 -13.60 22.07
N GLN A 70 -7.85 -13.81 22.27
CA GLN A 70 -7.28 -15.07 22.73
C GLN A 70 -7.10 -15.14 24.25
N ILE A 71 -7.36 -14.05 24.99
CA ILE A 71 -7.37 -14.08 26.46
C ILE A 71 -8.67 -14.78 26.90
N PRO A 72 -8.61 -15.96 27.53
CA PRO A 72 -9.79 -16.57 28.14
C PRO A 72 -10.29 -15.63 29.24
N GLU A 73 -11.60 -15.39 29.31
CA GLU A 73 -12.21 -14.73 30.47
C GLU A 73 -11.75 -15.48 31.73
N GLU A 74 -10.98 -14.82 32.61
CA GLU A 74 -10.77 -15.32 33.96
C GLU A 74 -12.16 -15.46 34.59
N GLN A 75 -12.64 -16.70 34.74
CA GLN A 75 -13.83 -16.98 35.52
C GLN A 75 -13.58 -16.46 36.93
N PRO A 76 -14.45 -15.57 37.47
CA PRO A 76 -14.27 -15.09 38.83
C PRO A 76 -14.38 -16.27 39.77
N ASN A 77 -13.27 -16.57 40.43
CA ASN A 77 -13.12 -17.67 41.37
C ASN A 77 -14.16 -17.50 42.48
N GLN A 78 -15.20 -18.34 42.48
CA GLN A 78 -16.09 -18.50 43.62
C GLN A 78 -15.48 -19.52 44.58
N ASN A 79 -14.85 -19.03 45.65
CA ASN A 79 -14.96 -19.52 47.05
C ASN A 79 -13.81 -19.00 47.92
#